data_AF-A0A0F9ILU4-F1
#
_entry.id   AF-A0A0F9ILU4-F1
#
_cell.length_a   1.000
_cell.length_b   1.000
_cell.length_c   1.000
_cell.angle_alpha   90.00
_cell.angle_beta   90.00
_cell.angle_gamma   90.00
#
_symmetry.space_group_name_H-M   'P 1'
#
loop_
_entity.id
_entity.type
_entity.pdbx_description
1 polymer ?
#
loop_
_entity_poly.entity_id
_entity_poly.type
_entity_poly.pdbx_seq_one_letter_code
_entity_poly.pdbx_strand_id
1 'polypeptide(L)'
;MNNYAGRYDVDELIADELKLAGIKLERLPECLRGVNSEVKTIIIGILAGWGFHRAWVYWIAEGPGIQADIAEKLHNEYGEEVRVAGHCGCPSPLEWYKGFAVGLYHVDTQQGLNALANVLRDIYINEN
;
A
#
# COMPACT_ATOMS: atom_id res chain seq x y z
N MET A 1 12.42 -1.22 3.28
CA MET A 1 11.79 -2.45 3.80
C MET A 1 12.64 -3.66 3.43
N ASN A 2 12.45 -4.81 4.09
CA ASN A 2 13.23 -6.03 3.79
C ASN A 2 12.61 -6.85 2.66
N ASN A 3 13.43 -7.67 1.98
CA ASN A 3 12.91 -8.63 1.01
C ASN A 3 12.39 -9.88 1.73
N TYR A 4 11.11 -10.20 1.51
CA TYR A 4 10.45 -11.37 2.08
C TYR A 4 9.99 -12.38 1.02
N ALA A 5 10.41 -12.24 -0.24
CA ALA A 5 10.07 -13.16 -1.31
C ALA A 5 10.40 -14.61 -0.92
N GLY A 6 9.41 -15.50 -1.02
CA GLY A 6 9.56 -16.92 -0.68
C GLY A 6 9.64 -17.27 0.81
N ARG A 7 9.64 -16.29 1.73
CA ARG A 7 9.61 -16.56 3.17
C ARG A 7 8.20 -16.84 3.69
N TYR A 8 8.13 -17.65 4.76
CA TYR A 8 6.89 -18.10 5.41
C TYR A 8 6.82 -17.72 6.89
N ASP A 9 7.90 -17.19 7.45
CA ASP A 9 8.10 -16.87 8.88
C ASP A 9 8.13 -15.36 9.14
N VAL A 10 7.46 -14.57 8.30
CA VAL A 10 7.55 -13.11 8.26
C VAL A 10 6.26 -12.41 8.72
N ASP A 11 5.24 -13.18 9.12
CA ASP A 11 3.92 -12.64 9.49
C ASP A 11 4.00 -11.59 10.60
N GLU A 12 4.85 -11.80 11.61
CA GLU A 12 5.01 -10.83 12.72
C GLU A 12 5.65 -9.52 12.25
N LEU A 13 6.68 -9.60 11.41
CA LEU A 13 7.36 -8.43 10.85
C LEU A 13 6.42 -7.61 9.97
N ILE A 14 5.63 -8.28 9.13
CA ILE A 14 4.61 -7.67 8.27
C ILE A 14 3.52 -7.00 9.11
N ALA A 15 3.07 -7.68 10.17
CA ALA A 15 2.09 -7.10 11.08
C ALA A 15 2.63 -5.85 11.79
N ASP A 16 3.92 -5.80 12.12
CA ASP A 16 4.53 -4.63 12.74
C ASP A 16 4.67 -3.45 11.76
N GLU A 17 5.03 -3.69 10.49
CA GLU A 17 5.03 -2.65 9.43
C GLU A 17 3.64 -1.98 9.31
N LEU A 18 2.56 -2.78 9.31
CA LEU A 18 1.18 -2.30 9.25
C LEU A 18 0.77 -1.53 10.52
N LYS A 19 1.12 -2.05 11.71
CA LYS A 19 0.83 -1.37 12.98
C LYS A 19 1.53 -0.01 13.07
N LEU A 20 2.79 0.08 12.63
CA LEU A 20 3.54 1.33 12.61
C LEU A 20 2.88 2.37 11.70
N ALA A 21 2.29 1.94 10.59
CA ALA A 21 1.51 2.80 9.71
C ALA A 21 0.10 3.07 10.23
N GLY A 22 -0.32 2.45 11.34
CA GLY A 22 -1.67 2.53 11.91
C GLY A 22 -2.75 1.87 11.03
N ILE A 23 -2.36 0.93 10.16
CA ILE A 23 -3.26 0.21 9.26
C ILE A 23 -3.87 -0.96 10.04
N LYS A 24 -5.18 -1.19 9.87
CA LYS A 24 -5.84 -2.34 10.50
C LYS A 24 -5.29 -3.61 9.86
N LEU A 25 -4.80 -4.54 10.68
CA LEU A 25 -4.37 -5.85 10.20
C LEU A 25 -5.53 -6.84 10.23
N GLU A 26 -5.64 -7.64 9.17
CA GLU A 26 -6.54 -8.78 9.11
C GLU A 26 -5.71 -10.05 8.88
N ARG A 27 -6.15 -11.15 9.52
CA ARG A 27 -5.53 -12.46 9.35
C ARG A 27 -6.43 -13.33 8.48
N LEU A 28 -5.91 -13.68 7.31
CA LEU A 28 -6.57 -14.62 6.41
C LEU A 28 -6.48 -16.05 6.94
N PRO A 29 -7.41 -16.94 6.54
CA PRO A 29 -7.28 -18.37 6.79
C PRO A 29 -5.96 -18.94 6.25
N GLU A 30 -5.35 -19.88 6.98
CA GLU A 30 -4.07 -20.51 6.63
C GLU A 30 -4.09 -21.17 5.25
N CYS A 31 -5.24 -21.67 4.81
CA CYS A 31 -5.40 -22.25 3.47
C CYS A 31 -5.20 -21.25 2.31
N LEU A 32 -5.22 -19.94 2.59
CA LEU A 32 -4.95 -18.89 1.62
C LEU A 32 -3.47 -18.46 1.60
N ARG A 33 -2.61 -19.02 2.47
CA ARG A 33 -1.18 -18.69 2.50
C ARG A 33 -0.54 -19.02 1.15
N GLY A 34 -0.07 -17.98 0.45
CA GLY A 34 0.62 -18.11 -0.83
C GLY A 34 -0.30 -18.37 -2.03
N VAL A 35 -1.62 -18.22 -1.89
CA VAL A 35 -2.55 -18.34 -3.03
C VAL A 35 -2.47 -17.11 -3.95
N ASN A 36 -2.23 -15.91 -3.40
CA ASN A 36 -2.32 -14.65 -4.14
C ASN A 36 -1.11 -13.73 -3.97
N SER A 37 0.03 -14.24 -3.50
CA SER A 37 1.15 -13.35 -3.16
C SER A 37 2.52 -14.01 -3.34
N GLU A 38 3.46 -13.19 -3.81
CA GLU A 38 4.87 -13.53 -3.96
C GLU A 38 5.56 -13.71 -2.58
N VAL A 39 4.95 -13.16 -1.53
CA VAL A 39 5.30 -13.39 -0.11
C VAL A 39 4.23 -14.27 0.51
N LYS A 40 4.60 -15.42 1.09
CA LYS A 40 3.63 -16.40 1.63
C LYS A 40 3.16 -16.02 3.02
N THR A 41 2.38 -14.95 3.11
CA THR A 41 1.78 -14.43 4.35
C THR A 41 0.26 -14.59 4.38
N ILE A 42 -0.29 -14.66 5.58
CA ILE A 42 -1.74 -14.55 5.85
C ILE A 42 -2.13 -13.16 6.37
N ILE A 43 -1.15 -12.26 6.52
CA ILE A 43 -1.38 -10.91 7.03
C ILE A 43 -1.64 -9.97 5.87
N ILE A 44 -2.78 -9.28 5.91
CA ILE A 44 -3.12 -8.20 5.00
C ILE A 44 -3.47 -6.94 5.80
N GLY A 45 -3.27 -5.77 5.20
CA GLY A 45 -3.72 -4.51 5.77
C GLY A 45 -5.03 -4.06 5.14
N ILE A 46 -5.89 -3.43 5.93
CA ILE A 46 -7.12 -2.80 5.47
C ILE A 46 -7.20 -1.40 6.07
N LEU A 47 -7.46 -0.39 5.24
CA LEU A 47 -7.68 0.99 5.70
C LEU A 47 -8.56 1.73 4.70
N ALA A 48 -9.63 2.39 5.15
CA ALA A 48 -10.44 3.27 4.28
C ALA A 48 -10.95 2.62 2.97
N GLY A 49 -11.25 1.32 2.98
CA GLY A 49 -11.64 0.56 1.79
C GLY A 49 -10.47 0.14 0.88
N TRP A 50 -9.23 0.40 1.28
CA TRP A 50 -8.01 -0.05 0.62
C TRP A 50 -7.53 -1.37 1.21
N GLY A 51 -7.07 -2.26 0.32
CA GLY A 51 -6.34 -3.47 0.66
C GLY A 51 -4.84 -3.26 0.49
N PHE A 52 -4.07 -3.75 1.45
CA PHE A 52 -2.62 -3.75 1.45
C PHE A 52 -2.11 -5.18 1.49
N HIS A 53 -1.30 -5.55 0.51
CA HIS A 53 -0.65 -6.85 0.47
C HIS A 53 0.84 -6.73 0.20
N ARG A 54 1.60 -7.69 0.74
CA ARG A 54 3.06 -7.67 0.67
C ARG A 54 3.57 -8.31 -0.61
N ALA A 55 4.48 -7.64 -1.31
CA ALA A 55 5.17 -8.15 -2.50
C ALA A 55 6.67 -7.85 -2.41
N TRP A 56 7.51 -8.90 -2.39
CA TRP A 56 8.98 -8.82 -2.32
C TRP A 56 9.49 -7.85 -1.25
N VAL A 57 9.85 -6.62 -1.65
CA VAL A 57 10.40 -5.55 -0.81
C VAL A 57 9.41 -4.41 -0.55
N TYR A 58 8.28 -4.37 -1.24
CA TYR A 58 7.29 -3.29 -1.17
C TYR A 58 5.89 -3.78 -0.74
N TRP A 59 5.03 -2.81 -0.46
CA TRP A 59 3.59 -3.02 -0.30
C TRP A 59 2.86 -2.65 -1.58
N ILE A 60 1.87 -3.43 -1.95
CA ILE A 60 0.90 -3.05 -2.98
C ILE A 60 -0.35 -2.59 -2.24
N ALA A 61 -0.78 -1.37 -2.55
CA ALA A 61 -2.00 -0.78 -2.02
C ALA A 61 -3.00 -0.61 -3.18
N GLU A 62 -4.17 -1.20 -3.02
CA GLU A 62 -5.26 -1.18 -4.01
C GLU A 62 -6.55 -0.68 -3.37
N GLY A 63 -7.27 0.20 -4.07
CA GLY A 63 -8.51 0.75 -3.54
C GLY A 63 -9.30 1.63 -4.52
N PRO A 64 -10.32 2.35 -4.02
CA PRO A 64 -11.29 3.09 -4.84
C PRO A 64 -10.71 4.22 -5.70
N GLY A 65 -9.54 4.75 -5.33
CA GLY A 65 -8.87 5.83 -6.04
C GLY A 65 -8.70 7.10 -5.20
N ILE A 66 -7.47 7.62 -5.14
CA ILE A 66 -7.17 8.97 -4.62
C ILE A 66 -7.36 9.97 -5.77
N GLN A 67 -8.05 11.09 -5.51
CA GLN A 67 -8.22 12.16 -6.51
C GLN A 67 -6.86 12.68 -6.99
N ALA A 68 -6.77 13.05 -8.27
CA ALA A 68 -5.49 13.31 -8.92
C ALA A 68 -4.71 14.49 -8.29
N ASP A 69 -5.40 15.51 -7.79
CA ASP A 69 -4.78 16.66 -7.11
C ASP A 69 -4.19 16.30 -5.74
N ILE A 70 -4.86 15.42 -4.99
CA ILE A 70 -4.37 14.90 -3.71
C ILE A 70 -3.22 13.91 -3.95
N ALA A 71 -3.37 13.04 -4.95
CA ALA A 71 -2.33 12.11 -5.37
C ALA A 71 -1.05 12.86 -5.80
N GLU A 72 -1.20 13.99 -6.51
CA GLU A 72 -0.07 14.82 -6.93
C GLU A 72 0.69 15.40 -5.73
N LYS A 73 -0.02 15.86 -4.69
CA LYS A 73 0.62 16.33 -3.46
C LYS A 73 1.43 15.22 -2.78
N LEU A 74 0.86 14.02 -2.68
CA LEU A 74 1.57 12.86 -2.15
C LEU A 74 2.80 12.51 -3.01
N HIS A 75 2.69 12.59 -4.33
CA HIS A 75 3.79 12.33 -5.25
C HIS A 75 4.92 13.36 -5.14
N ASN A 76 4.61 14.64 -4.96
CA ASN A 76 5.62 15.68 -4.81
C ASN A 76 6.51 15.48 -3.59
N GLU A 77 5.99 14.87 -2.52
CA GLU A 77 6.72 14.62 -1.29
C GLU A 77 7.33 13.22 -1.22
N TYR A 78 6.64 12.20 -1.73
CA TYR A 78 6.99 10.79 -1.55
C TYR A 78 6.98 9.99 -2.86
N GLY A 79 7.03 10.63 -4.03
CA GLY A 79 6.84 9.97 -5.33
C GLY A 79 7.85 8.88 -5.69
N GLU A 80 9.04 8.91 -5.09
CA GLU A 80 10.05 7.85 -5.21
C GLU A 80 9.74 6.63 -4.34
N GLU A 81 8.98 6.83 -3.26
CA GLU A 81 8.64 5.82 -2.26
C GLU A 81 7.24 5.24 -2.46
N VAL A 82 6.30 6.06 -2.93
CA VAL A 82 4.88 5.76 -3.16
C VAL A 82 4.60 5.91 -4.66
N ARG A 83 4.86 4.84 -5.39
CA ARG A 83 4.90 4.84 -6.86
C ARG A 83 3.55 4.47 -7.43
N VAL A 84 3.05 5.30 -8.33
CA VAL A 84 1.81 5.06 -9.06
C VAL A 84 1.93 3.79 -9.92
N ALA A 85 0.97 2.88 -9.78
CA ALA A 85 0.92 1.61 -10.52
C ALA A 85 2.21 0.77 -10.47
N GLY A 86 3.10 1.00 -9.49
CA GLY A 86 4.40 0.34 -9.43
C GLY A 86 5.39 0.74 -10.52
N HIS A 87 5.18 1.87 -11.19
CA HIS A 87 6.05 2.31 -12.28
C HIS A 87 7.42 2.77 -11.75
N CYS A 88 8.51 2.15 -12.23
CA CYS A 88 9.88 2.44 -11.74
C CYS A 88 10.40 3.82 -12.14
N GLY A 89 9.83 4.43 -13.18
CA GLY A 89 10.15 5.80 -13.59
C GLY A 89 9.47 6.89 -12.74
N CYS A 90 8.67 6.49 -11.73
CA CYS A 90 7.97 7.40 -10.82
C CYS A 90 7.28 8.58 -11.53
N PRO A 91 6.41 8.35 -12.53
CA PRO A 91 5.73 9.43 -13.21
C PRO A 91 4.73 10.10 -12.24
N SER A 92 4.45 11.37 -12.49
CA SER A 92 3.39 12.08 -11.77
C SER A 92 2.04 11.37 -11.96
N PRO A 93 1.19 11.30 -10.91
CA PRO A 93 -0.20 10.88 -11.03
C PRO A 93 -0.95 11.55 -12.18
N LEU A 94 -0.79 12.85 -12.37
CA LEU A 94 -1.42 13.60 -13.46
C LEU A 94 -0.91 13.15 -14.83
N GLU A 95 0.38 12.84 -14.94
CA GLU A 95 0.97 12.32 -16.17
C GLU A 95 0.47 10.91 -16.49
N TRP A 96 0.49 10.01 -15.51
CA TRP A 96 0.20 8.59 -15.73
C TRP A 96 -1.30 8.29 -15.83
N TYR A 97 -2.10 8.83 -14.91
CA TYR A 97 -3.56 8.61 -14.87
C TYR A 97 -4.37 9.68 -15.61
N LYS A 98 -3.73 10.65 -16.28
CA LYS A 98 -4.40 11.67 -17.12
C LYS A 98 -5.50 12.46 -16.38
N GLY A 99 -5.27 12.74 -15.10
CA GLY A 99 -6.22 13.46 -14.25
C GLY A 99 -7.34 12.60 -13.63
N PHE A 100 -7.35 11.29 -13.88
CA PHE A 100 -8.24 10.36 -13.20
C PHE A 100 -7.68 9.94 -11.83
N ALA A 101 -8.55 9.37 -11.00
CA ALA A 101 -8.19 8.90 -9.67
C ALA A 101 -7.21 7.71 -9.73
N VAL A 102 -6.29 7.66 -8.76
CA VAL A 102 -5.24 6.65 -8.67
C VAL A 102 -5.61 5.58 -7.65
N GLY A 103 -5.92 4.37 -8.13
CA GLY A 103 -6.35 3.24 -7.29
C GLY A 103 -5.27 2.22 -6.94
N LEU A 104 -4.05 2.38 -7.46
CA LEU A 104 -2.96 1.40 -7.28
C LEU A 104 -1.63 2.10 -7.00
N TYR A 105 -0.99 1.71 -5.90
CA TYR A 105 0.33 2.18 -5.50
C TYR A 105 1.24 1.03 -5.09
N HIS A 106 2.53 1.15 -5.40
CA HIS A 106 3.57 0.33 -4.79
C HIS A 106 4.37 1.21 -3.83
N VAL A 107 4.62 0.69 -2.63
CA VAL A 107 5.20 1.45 -1.53
C VAL A 107 6.47 0.76 -1.04
N ASP A 108 7.62 1.38 -1.28
CA ASP A 108 8.92 0.74 -1.10
C ASP A 108 9.53 0.96 0.30
N THR A 109 8.99 1.91 1.07
CA THR A 109 9.52 2.33 2.38
C THR A 109 8.43 2.35 3.45
N GLN A 110 8.84 2.27 4.73
CA GLN A 110 7.92 2.47 5.85
C GLN A 110 7.40 3.91 5.90
N GLN A 111 8.23 4.88 5.51
CA GLN A 111 7.86 6.28 5.48
C GLN A 111 6.75 6.55 4.44
N GLY A 112 6.88 6.01 3.24
CA GLY A 112 5.85 6.02 2.22
C GLY A 112 4.57 5.30 2.65
N LEU A 113 4.68 4.18 3.39
CA LEU A 113 3.50 3.46 3.90
C LEU A 113 2.74 4.30 4.91
N ASN A 114 3.47 4.97 5.81
CA ASN A 114 2.89 5.91 6.76
C ASN A 114 2.23 7.10 6.05
N ALA A 115 2.90 7.67 5.05
CA ALA A 115 2.40 8.81 4.28
C ALA A 115 1.11 8.47 3.53
N LEU A 116 1.08 7.34 2.82
CA LEU A 116 -0.12 6.86 2.14
C LEU A 116 -1.25 6.61 3.13
N ALA A 117 -0.98 5.93 4.24
CA ALA A 117 -1.99 5.67 5.27
C ALA A 117 -2.59 6.95 5.86
N ASN A 118 -1.78 8.00 6.06
CA ASN A 118 -2.26 9.30 6.53
C ASN A 118 -3.18 9.96 5.50
N VAL A 119 -2.78 10.02 4.23
CA VAL A 119 -3.61 10.56 3.15
C VAL A 119 -4.95 9.84 3.08
N LEU A 120 -4.95 8.51 3.19
CA LEU A 120 -6.19 7.72 3.15
C LEU A 120 -7.12 8.04 4.31
N ARG A 121 -6.61 8.31 5.51
CA ARG A 121 -7.44 8.73 6.64
C ARG A 121 -8.03 10.11 6.43
N ASP A 122 -7.25 11.03 5.88
CA ASP A 122 -7.67 12.42 5.68
C ASP A 122 -8.80 12.54 4.65
N ILE A 123 -8.80 11.69 3.63
CA ILE A 123 -9.82 11.70 2.57
C ILE A 123 -11.03 10.80 2.86
N TYR A 124 -10.90 9.85 3.78
CA TYR A 124 -11.97 8.89 4.06
C TYR A 124 -13.03 9.50 4.97
N ILE A 125 -14.25 9.61 4.44
CA ILE A 125 -15.41 10.05 5.20
C ILE A 125 -16.03 8.82 5.85
N ASN A 126 -15.99 8.74 7.19
CA ASN A 126 -16.79 7.76 7.93
C ASN A 126 -18.27 8.19 7.88
N GLU A 127 -19.16 7.31 7.42
CA GLU A 127 -20.58 7.44 7.72
C GLU A 127 -20.77 7.15 9.22
N ASN A 128 -21.20 8.16 9.99
CA ASN A 128 -21.59 8.02 11.40
C ASN A 128 -22.98 7.40 11.52
#